data_AF-A0A3D4T6P9-F1
#
_entry.id   AF-A0A3D4T6P9-F1
#
_cell.length_a   1.000
_cell.length_b   1.000
_cell.length_c   1.000
_cell.angle_alpha   90.00
_cell.angle_beta   90.00
_cell.angle_gamma   90.00
#
_symmetry.space_group_name_H-M   'P 1'
#
loop_
_entity.id
_entity.type
_entity.pdbx_description
1 polymer ?
#
loop_
_entity_poly.entity_id
_entity_poly.type
_entity_poly.pdbx_seq_one_letter_code
_entity_poly.pdbx_strand_id
1 'polypeptide(L)'
;MPQKKNPDMAELVRGKTGRVYGDLFTMLTVLKGIPLAYNKDMQEDKECIFDSIATVKQCLKVFAPMIETMKVIKENMYSAAQKGFINATDLADYLAKKGLPFRSAYKIVGQIVAHCIDNGLVLETMPLEDYKKYSDLFEEDLFTEISLETCVSKRISAGGTGPESVEKQIAYVEKFI
;
A
#
# COMPACT_ATOMS: atom_id res chain seq x y z
N MET A 1 26.76 -13.79 2.77
CA MET A 1 25.51 -13.86 1.99
C MET A 1 25.45 -12.68 1.01
N PRO A 2 26.08 -12.78 -0.18
CA PRO A 2 26.22 -11.67 -1.13
C PRO A 2 24.89 -11.02 -1.60
N GLN A 3 23.83 -11.81 -1.62
CA GLN A 3 22.47 -11.41 -2.00
C GLN A 3 21.70 -10.69 -0.89
N LYS A 4 22.12 -10.84 0.38
CA LYS A 4 21.42 -10.25 1.52
C LYS A 4 21.89 -8.81 1.70
N LYS A 5 21.00 -7.86 1.41
CA LYS A 5 21.18 -6.43 1.73
C LYS A 5 20.25 -6.08 2.88
N ASN A 6 20.79 -5.44 3.92
CA ASN A 6 20.00 -4.99 5.06
C ASN A 6 19.45 -3.58 4.75
N PRO A 7 18.19 -3.28 5.10
CA PRO A 7 17.61 -1.96 4.91
C PRO A 7 17.98 -1.01 6.07
N ASP A 8 19.27 -0.93 6.41
CA ASP A 8 19.78 -0.21 7.60
C ASP A 8 19.30 1.25 7.65
N MET A 9 19.24 1.91 6.48
CA MET A 9 18.71 3.27 6.34
C MET A 9 17.25 3.38 6.82
N ALA A 10 16.38 2.48 6.35
CA ALA A 10 14.97 2.48 6.75
C ALA A 10 14.79 2.10 8.22
N GLU A 11 15.62 1.17 8.73
CA GLU A 11 15.62 0.77 10.14
C GLU A 11 16.00 1.94 11.06
N LEU A 12 17.06 2.68 10.73
CA LEU A 12 17.50 3.85 11.48
C LEU A 12 16.49 5.00 11.43
N VAL A 13 15.90 5.27 10.26
CA VAL A 13 14.86 6.30 10.13
C VAL A 13 13.66 5.96 11.00
N ARG A 14 13.20 4.70 10.96
CA ARG A 14 12.11 4.22 11.82
C ARG A 14 12.46 4.31 13.32
N GLY A 15 13.69 3.95 13.71
CA GLY A 15 14.12 4.06 15.10
C GLY A 15 14.18 5.51 15.60
N LYS A 16 14.62 6.43 14.74
CA LYS A 16 14.71 7.87 15.04
C LYS A 16 13.35 8.54 15.27
N THR A 17 12.24 7.93 14.87
CA THR A 17 10.90 8.39 15.26
C THR A 17 10.76 8.46 16.79
N GLY A 18 11.28 7.46 17.51
CA GLY A 18 11.22 7.44 18.98
C GLY A 18 11.99 8.61 19.62
N ARG A 19 13.10 9.03 19.00
CA ARG A 19 13.91 10.17 19.46
C ARG A 19 13.15 11.49 19.33
N VAL A 20 12.57 11.75 18.16
CA VAL A 20 11.75 12.94 17.90
C VAL A 20 10.50 12.98 18.79
N TYR A 21 9.90 11.81 19.06
CA TYR A 21 8.80 11.73 20.03
C TYR A 21 9.27 12.06 21.45
N GLY A 22 10.45 11.55 21.84
CA GLY A 22 11.08 11.90 23.12
C GLY A 22 11.25 13.41 23.28
N ASP A 23 11.82 14.09 22.27
CA ASP A 23 11.97 15.55 22.27
C ASP A 23 10.63 16.27 22.46
N LEU A 24 9.57 15.84 21.77
CA LEU A 24 8.23 16.39 21.92
C LEU A 24 7.70 16.20 23.35
N PHE A 25 7.78 15.00 23.90
CA PHE A 25 7.29 14.72 25.25
C PHE A 25 8.07 15.48 26.33
N THR A 26 9.40 15.64 26.15
CA THR A 26 10.22 16.49 27.01
C THR A 26 9.70 17.92 26.98
N MET A 27 9.48 18.51 25.79
CA MET A 27 8.97 19.88 25.67
C MET A 27 7.59 20.07 26.29
N LEU A 28 6.67 19.14 26.05
CA LEU A 28 5.33 19.18 26.66
C LEU A 28 5.40 19.13 28.19
N THR A 29 6.37 18.38 28.73
CA THR A 29 6.55 18.23 30.18
C THR A 29 7.22 19.46 30.80
N VAL A 30 8.26 20.00 30.16
CA VAL A 30 8.94 21.24 30.60
C VAL A 30 7.96 22.41 30.67
N LEU A 31 7.06 22.52 29.69
CA LEU A 31 6.08 23.61 29.63
C LEU A 31 4.83 23.39 30.51
N LYS A 32 4.66 22.20 31.09
CA LYS A 32 3.46 21.84 31.86
C LYS A 32 3.39 22.65 33.16
N GLY A 33 2.43 23.58 33.21
CA GLY A 33 2.07 24.28 34.45
C GLY A 33 3.08 25.34 34.89
N ILE A 34 3.95 25.81 33.99
CA ILE A 34 4.86 26.92 34.31
C ILE A 34 4.04 28.21 34.47
N PRO A 35 4.26 29.02 35.52
CA PRO A 35 3.57 30.31 35.68
C PRO A 35 4.11 31.34 34.68
N LEU A 36 3.36 32.41 34.42
CA LEU A 36 3.86 33.50 33.57
C LEU A 36 4.87 34.39 34.34
N ALA A 37 5.84 35.05 33.68
CA ALA A 37 6.09 35.08 32.24
C ALA A 37 7.31 34.23 31.81
N TYR A 38 8.54 34.69 32.12
CA TYR A 38 9.77 33.94 31.84
C TYR A 38 10.18 33.10 33.04
N ASN A 39 10.46 31.82 32.81
CA ASN A 39 11.05 30.91 33.79
C ASN A 39 12.32 30.30 33.20
N LYS A 40 13.32 30.02 34.05
CA LYS A 40 14.62 29.52 33.61
C LYS A 40 14.53 28.10 33.02
N ASP A 41 13.52 27.34 33.39
CA ASP A 41 13.12 26.05 32.81
C ASP A 41 13.01 26.09 31.28
N MET A 42 12.61 27.24 30.72
CA MET A 42 12.53 27.45 29.27
C MET A 42 13.90 27.44 28.58
N GLN A 43 15.02 27.33 29.31
CA GLN A 43 16.32 27.10 28.71
C GLN A 43 16.44 25.74 28.00
N GLU A 44 15.66 24.74 28.45
CA GLU A 44 15.62 23.36 27.92
C GLU A 44 14.96 23.26 26.52
N ASP A 45 14.39 24.35 26.00
CA ASP A 45 13.68 24.35 24.71
C ASP A 45 14.58 24.07 23.50
N LYS A 46 15.82 24.56 23.54
CA LYS A 46 16.74 24.57 22.41
C LYS A 46 17.20 23.18 22.04
N GLU A 47 17.58 22.36 23.02
CA GLU A 47 18.19 21.06 22.77
C GLU A 47 17.19 20.12 22.08
N CYS A 48 15.97 20.02 22.60
CA CYS A 48 14.90 19.20 22.02
C CYS A 48 14.57 19.65 20.59
N ILE A 49 14.44 20.97 20.35
CA ILE A 49 14.13 21.51 19.02
C ILE A 49 15.29 21.26 18.03
N PHE A 50 16.52 21.53 18.46
CA PHE A 50 17.70 21.34 17.62
C PHE A 50 17.91 19.87 17.27
N ASP A 51 17.74 18.98 18.23
CA ASP A 51 17.90 17.54 18.02
C ASP A 51 16.82 16.97 17.07
N SER A 52 15.57 17.37 17.25
CA SER A 52 14.47 17.00 16.34
C SER A 52 14.72 17.47 14.91
N ILE A 53 15.11 18.74 14.72
CA ILE A 53 15.41 19.29 13.38
C ILE A 53 16.61 18.59 12.75
N ALA A 54 17.69 18.40 13.52
CA ALA A 54 18.89 17.71 13.04
C ALA A 54 18.58 16.26 12.64
N THR A 55 17.79 15.57 13.46
CA THR A 55 17.36 14.20 13.22
C THR A 55 16.53 14.09 11.94
N VAL A 56 15.50 14.91 11.76
CA VAL A 56 14.65 14.89 10.56
C VAL A 56 15.47 15.21 9.30
N LYS A 57 16.34 16.24 9.35
CA LYS A 57 17.23 16.57 8.22
C LYS A 57 18.14 15.40 7.84
N GLN A 58 18.71 14.69 8.81
CA GLN A 58 19.53 13.51 8.55
C GLN A 58 18.70 12.38 7.94
N CYS A 59 17.50 12.11 8.46
CA CYS A 59 16.61 11.08 7.92
C CYS A 59 16.28 11.34 6.45
N LEU A 60 15.89 12.57 6.09
CA LEU A 60 15.56 12.94 4.72
C LEU A 60 16.75 12.80 3.76
N LYS A 61 17.95 13.21 4.20
CA LYS A 61 19.19 13.09 3.41
C LYS A 61 19.55 11.66 3.04
N VAL A 62 19.18 10.68 3.88
CA VAL A 62 19.49 9.27 3.65
C VAL A 62 18.34 8.55 2.92
N PHE A 63 17.09 8.91 3.22
CA PHE A 63 15.93 8.21 2.68
C PHE A 63 15.71 8.49 1.19
N ALA A 64 15.95 9.72 0.73
CA ALA A 64 15.77 10.07 -0.69
C ALA A 64 16.70 9.27 -1.62
N PRO A 65 18.04 9.20 -1.40
CA PRO A 65 18.93 8.36 -2.21
C PRO A 65 18.63 6.86 -2.12
N MET A 66 18.11 6.39 -0.97
CA MET A 66 17.68 4.99 -0.81
C MET A 66 16.53 4.65 -1.77
N ILE A 67 15.54 5.53 -1.89
CA ILE A 67 14.43 5.37 -2.84
C ILE A 67 14.91 5.53 -4.29
N GLU A 68 15.77 6.51 -4.57
CA GLU A 68 16.33 6.77 -5.90
C GLU A 68 17.09 5.56 -6.47
N THR A 69 17.78 4.81 -5.61
CA THR A 69 18.57 3.63 -6.01
C THR A 69 17.81 2.30 -5.90
N MET A 70 16.53 2.34 -5.50
CA MET A 70 15.69 1.16 -5.36
C MET A 70 15.47 0.49 -6.72
N LYS A 71 15.50 -0.85 -6.75
CA LYS A 71 15.12 -1.65 -7.92
C LYS A 71 13.81 -2.37 -7.65
N VAL A 72 12.82 -2.13 -8.49
CA VAL A 72 11.52 -2.81 -8.47
C VAL A 72 11.63 -4.12 -9.23
N ILE A 73 11.26 -5.24 -8.59
CA ILE A 73 11.26 -6.57 -9.20
C ILE A 73 9.83 -6.88 -9.68
N LYS A 74 9.51 -6.44 -10.90
CA LYS A 74 8.13 -6.42 -11.43
C LYS A 74 7.50 -7.81 -11.46
N GLU A 75 8.27 -8.82 -11.87
CA GLU A 75 7.84 -10.20 -12.02
C GLU A 75 7.43 -10.80 -10.67
N ASN A 76 8.22 -10.54 -9.63
CA ASN A 76 7.91 -10.99 -8.27
C ASN A 76 6.66 -10.29 -7.73
N MET A 77 6.52 -8.98 -7.97
CA MET A 77 5.35 -8.22 -7.53
C MET A 77 4.08 -8.70 -8.24
N TYR A 78 4.14 -8.94 -9.54
CA TYR A 78 3.02 -9.44 -10.33
C TYR A 78 2.60 -10.84 -9.87
N SER A 79 3.56 -11.76 -9.70
CA SER A 79 3.28 -13.11 -9.20
C SER A 79 2.68 -13.10 -7.78
N ALA A 80 3.13 -12.20 -6.91
CA ALA A 80 2.56 -12.04 -5.57
C ALA A 80 1.13 -11.49 -5.62
N ALA A 81 0.84 -10.55 -6.52
CA ALA A 81 -0.49 -9.99 -6.70
C ALA A 81 -1.51 -11.05 -7.15
N GLN A 82 -1.13 -11.94 -8.08
CA GLN A 82 -2.00 -13.05 -8.52
C GLN A 82 -2.37 -13.99 -7.37
N LYS A 83 -1.38 -14.37 -6.55
CA LYS A 83 -1.58 -15.28 -5.41
C LYS A 83 -2.44 -14.68 -4.29
N GLY A 84 -2.57 -13.36 -4.25
CA GLY A 84 -3.38 -12.65 -3.25
C GLY A 84 -4.88 -12.71 -3.53
N PHE A 85 -5.32 -13.25 -4.68
CA PHE A 85 -6.73 -13.24 -5.11
C PHE A 85 -7.36 -11.84 -5.07
N ILE A 86 -6.56 -10.79 -5.31
CA ILE A 86 -7.01 -9.40 -5.20
C ILE A 86 -8.06 -9.03 -6.27
N ASN A 87 -8.10 -9.79 -7.36
CA ASN A 87 -9.09 -9.75 -8.43
C ASN A 87 -10.38 -10.54 -8.13
N ALA A 88 -10.50 -11.20 -6.97
CA ALA A 88 -11.75 -11.86 -6.57
C ALA A 88 -12.92 -10.86 -6.45
N THR A 89 -12.64 -9.62 -6.04
CA THR A 89 -13.67 -8.57 -6.00
C THR A 89 -14.20 -8.28 -7.41
N ASP A 90 -13.30 -8.17 -8.39
CA ASP A 90 -13.66 -7.94 -9.79
C ASP A 90 -14.39 -9.15 -10.41
N LEU A 91 -14.10 -10.37 -9.96
CA LEU A 91 -14.86 -11.58 -10.31
C LEU A 91 -16.31 -11.52 -9.79
N ALA A 92 -16.50 -11.01 -8.57
CA ALA A 92 -17.84 -10.83 -8.00
C ALA A 92 -18.61 -9.72 -8.75
N ASP A 93 -17.93 -8.63 -9.08
CA ASP A 93 -18.49 -7.55 -9.90
C ASP A 93 -18.87 -8.03 -11.31
N TYR A 94 -18.07 -8.93 -11.91
CA TYR A 94 -18.38 -9.55 -13.19
C TYR A 94 -19.71 -10.30 -13.16
N LEU A 95 -19.90 -11.18 -12.16
CA LEU A 95 -21.16 -11.90 -11.98
C LEU A 95 -22.33 -10.94 -11.70
N ALA A 96 -22.08 -9.89 -10.91
CA ALA A 96 -23.09 -8.90 -10.58
C ALA A 96 -23.56 -8.12 -11.82
N LYS A 97 -22.63 -7.74 -12.70
CA LYS A 97 -22.94 -7.12 -14.01
C LYS A 97 -23.76 -8.05 -14.92
N LYS A 98 -23.60 -9.36 -14.79
CA LYS A 98 -24.38 -10.37 -15.50
C LYS A 98 -25.73 -10.70 -14.83
N GLY A 99 -26.13 -9.92 -13.83
CA GLY A 99 -27.47 -9.99 -13.22
C GLY A 99 -27.56 -10.82 -11.94
N LEU A 100 -26.45 -11.37 -11.44
CA LEU A 100 -26.45 -12.09 -10.17
C LEU A 100 -26.44 -11.11 -8.99
N PRO A 101 -27.32 -11.25 -7.96
CA PRO A 101 -27.23 -10.41 -6.78
C PRO A 101 -25.85 -10.48 -6.14
N PHE A 102 -25.26 -9.32 -5.80
CA PHE A 102 -23.86 -9.23 -5.34
C PHE A 102 -23.56 -10.16 -4.15
N ARG A 103 -24.51 -10.34 -3.23
CA ARG A 103 -24.35 -11.28 -2.09
C ARG A 103 -24.15 -12.73 -2.55
N SER A 104 -24.85 -13.15 -3.61
CA SER A 104 -24.70 -14.48 -4.20
C SER A 104 -23.39 -14.58 -4.98
N ALA A 105 -23.05 -13.55 -5.76
CA ALA A 105 -21.76 -13.46 -6.45
C ALA A 105 -20.58 -13.60 -5.48
N TYR A 106 -20.60 -12.83 -4.39
CA TYR A 106 -19.57 -12.86 -3.35
C TYR A 106 -19.42 -14.25 -2.73
N LYS A 107 -20.55 -14.94 -2.46
CA LYS A 107 -20.53 -16.32 -1.92
C LYS A 107 -19.90 -17.31 -2.91
N ILE A 108 -20.29 -17.26 -4.18
CA ILE A 108 -19.73 -18.12 -5.24
C ILE A 108 -18.23 -17.88 -5.38
N VAL A 109 -17.81 -16.62 -5.46
CA VAL A 109 -16.39 -16.26 -5.56
C VAL A 109 -15.60 -16.76 -4.36
N GLY A 110 -16.14 -16.67 -3.14
CA GLY A 110 -15.48 -17.24 -1.95
C GLY A 110 -15.22 -18.75 -2.07
N GLN A 111 -16.16 -19.50 -2.69
CA GLN A 111 -15.98 -20.93 -2.94
C GLN A 111 -14.92 -21.20 -4.02
N ILE A 112 -14.91 -20.39 -5.09
CA ILE A 112 -13.90 -20.47 -6.15
C ILE A 112 -12.50 -20.20 -5.59
N VAL A 113 -12.35 -19.13 -4.79
CA VAL A 113 -11.06 -18.80 -4.15
C VAL A 113 -10.58 -19.94 -3.24
N ALA A 114 -11.47 -20.52 -2.42
CA ALA A 114 -11.12 -21.68 -1.60
C ALA A 114 -10.66 -22.87 -2.46
N HIS A 115 -11.38 -23.17 -3.54
CA HIS A 115 -10.99 -24.21 -4.49
C HIS A 115 -9.61 -23.95 -5.13
N CYS A 116 -9.32 -22.72 -5.52
CA CYS A 116 -8.02 -22.35 -6.06
C CYS A 116 -6.90 -22.57 -5.04
N ILE A 117 -7.11 -22.16 -3.78
CA ILE A 117 -6.14 -22.37 -2.70
C ILE A 117 -5.87 -23.85 -2.48
N ASP A 118 -6.92 -24.67 -2.39
CA ASP A 118 -6.82 -26.12 -2.14
C ASP A 118 -6.08 -26.86 -3.26
N ASN A 119 -6.11 -26.33 -4.49
CA ASN A 119 -5.50 -26.94 -5.67
C ASN A 119 -4.22 -26.23 -6.15
N GLY A 120 -3.74 -25.21 -5.42
CA GLY A 120 -2.56 -24.44 -5.80
C GLY A 120 -2.71 -23.66 -7.11
N LEU A 121 -3.94 -23.28 -7.46
CA LEU A 121 -4.29 -22.49 -8.64
C LEU A 121 -4.44 -21.00 -8.29
N VAL A 122 -4.43 -20.14 -9.32
CA VAL A 122 -4.93 -18.76 -9.24
C VAL A 122 -6.16 -18.61 -10.12
N LEU A 123 -6.90 -17.51 -9.99
CA LEU A 123 -8.15 -17.30 -10.76
C LEU A 123 -7.89 -17.34 -12.27
N GLU A 124 -6.75 -16.80 -12.72
CA GLU A 124 -6.37 -16.72 -14.12
C GLU A 124 -6.00 -18.09 -14.73
N THR A 125 -5.64 -19.08 -13.91
CA THR A 125 -5.21 -20.41 -14.38
C THR A 125 -6.28 -21.49 -14.17
N MET A 126 -7.40 -21.16 -13.53
CA MET A 126 -8.51 -22.08 -13.34
C MET A 126 -9.27 -22.28 -14.66
N PRO A 127 -9.50 -23.51 -15.13
CA PRO A 127 -10.23 -23.77 -16.37
C PRO A 127 -11.64 -23.20 -16.35
N LEU A 128 -12.12 -22.71 -17.50
CA LEU A 128 -13.49 -22.18 -17.64
C LEU A 128 -14.55 -23.22 -17.27
N GLU A 129 -14.32 -24.49 -17.59
CA GLU A 129 -15.22 -25.59 -17.23
C GLU A 129 -15.39 -25.73 -15.71
N ASP A 130 -14.35 -25.42 -14.93
CA ASP A 130 -14.44 -25.43 -13.48
C ASP A 130 -15.22 -24.21 -12.97
N TYR A 131 -15.11 -23.05 -13.62
CA TYR A 131 -15.95 -21.88 -13.32
C TYR A 131 -17.43 -22.17 -13.58
N LYS A 132 -17.75 -22.80 -14.71
CA LYS A 132 -19.13 -23.14 -15.10
C LYS A 132 -19.84 -24.05 -14.09
N LYS A 133 -19.10 -24.84 -13.30
CA LYS A 133 -19.68 -25.62 -12.17
C LYS A 133 -20.30 -24.75 -11.08
N TYR A 134 -19.90 -23.48 -10.96
CA TYR A 134 -20.41 -22.55 -9.94
C TYR A 134 -21.51 -21.63 -10.47
N SER A 135 -21.50 -21.31 -11.76
CA SER A 135 -22.50 -20.45 -12.41
C SER A 135 -22.41 -20.54 -13.93
N ASP A 136 -23.55 -20.68 -14.61
CA ASP A 136 -23.64 -20.65 -16.07
C ASP A 136 -23.33 -19.26 -16.67
N LEU A 137 -23.19 -18.22 -15.84
CA LEU A 137 -22.89 -16.86 -16.29
C LEU A 137 -21.41 -16.65 -16.67
N PHE A 138 -20.53 -17.60 -16.35
CA PHE A 138 -19.12 -17.51 -16.69
C PHE A 138 -18.88 -17.86 -18.17
N GLU A 139 -18.22 -16.95 -18.88
CA GLU A 139 -17.85 -17.08 -20.29
C GLU A 139 -16.36 -16.77 -20.49
N GLU A 140 -15.82 -16.95 -21.69
CA GLU A 140 -14.40 -16.71 -21.99
C GLU A 140 -13.92 -15.27 -21.71
N ASP A 141 -14.83 -14.29 -21.74
CA ASP A 141 -14.56 -12.88 -21.43
C ASP A 141 -14.08 -12.64 -19.99
N LEU A 142 -14.39 -13.58 -19.08
CA LEU A 142 -13.96 -13.63 -17.69
C LEU A 142 -12.47 -13.31 -17.55
N PHE A 143 -11.60 -14.04 -18.26
CA PHE A 143 -10.15 -13.96 -18.07
C PHE A 143 -9.59 -12.58 -18.38
N THR A 144 -10.23 -11.87 -19.32
CA THR A 144 -9.89 -10.48 -19.61
C THR A 144 -10.38 -9.56 -18.50
N GLU A 145 -11.62 -9.75 -18.05
CA GLU A 145 -12.28 -8.92 -17.05
C GLU A 145 -11.60 -8.95 -15.68
N ILE A 146 -11.06 -10.11 -15.28
CA ILE A 146 -10.39 -10.32 -13.98
C ILE A 146 -8.86 -10.27 -14.03
N SER A 147 -8.26 -10.03 -15.20
CA SER A 147 -6.82 -9.81 -15.28
C SER A 147 -6.40 -8.63 -14.40
N LEU A 148 -5.23 -8.71 -13.78
CA LEU A 148 -4.75 -7.67 -12.86
C LEU A 148 -4.67 -6.30 -13.54
N GLU A 149 -4.26 -6.27 -14.80
CA GLU A 149 -4.17 -5.08 -15.65
C GLU A 149 -5.55 -4.43 -15.82
N THR A 150 -6.57 -5.24 -16.11
CA THR A 150 -7.95 -4.76 -16.26
C THR A 150 -8.50 -4.29 -14.91
N CYS A 151 -8.27 -5.02 -13.83
CA CYS A 151 -8.73 -4.65 -12.49
C CYS A 151 -8.15 -3.30 -12.05
N VAL A 152 -6.86 -3.07 -12.30
CA VAL A 152 -6.18 -1.81 -11.97
C VAL A 152 -6.66 -0.67 -12.88
N SER A 153 -6.74 -0.89 -14.19
CA SER A 153 -7.13 0.15 -15.15
C SER A 153 -8.55 0.68 -14.93
N LYS A 154 -9.47 -0.15 -14.41
CA LYS A 154 -10.84 0.26 -14.02
C LYS A 154 -10.90 1.25 -12.85
N ARG A 155 -9.82 1.40 -12.05
CA ARG A 155 -9.80 2.30 -10.88
C ARG A 155 -9.49 3.75 -11.28
N ILE A 156 -10.45 4.38 -11.95
CA ILE A 156 -10.34 5.73 -12.55
C ILE A 156 -10.83 6.89 -11.67
N SER A 157 -11.41 6.60 -10.50
CA SER A 157 -11.82 7.64 -9.54
C SER A 157 -10.60 8.45 -9.09
N ALA A 158 -10.82 9.69 -8.62
CA ALA A 158 -9.74 10.50 -8.05
C ALA A 158 -9.00 9.75 -6.93
N GLY A 159 -7.68 9.65 -7.03
CA GLY A 159 -6.84 8.87 -6.11
C GLY A 159 -6.85 7.35 -6.36
N GLY A 160 -7.49 6.90 -7.43
CA GLY A 160 -7.50 5.50 -7.85
C GLY A 160 -6.15 5.03 -8.37
N THR A 161 -5.96 3.70 -8.43
CA THR A 161 -4.71 3.06 -8.84
C THR A 161 -4.55 2.88 -10.35
N GLY A 162 -5.56 3.26 -11.15
CA GLY A 162 -5.51 3.14 -12.60
C GLY A 162 -4.46 4.07 -13.22
N PRO A 163 -3.85 3.71 -14.37
CA PRO A 163 -2.77 4.48 -14.97
C PRO A 163 -3.12 5.96 -15.17
N GLU A 164 -4.31 6.25 -15.70
CA GLU A 164 -4.77 7.64 -15.92
C GLU A 164 -4.88 8.43 -14.60
N SER A 165 -5.34 7.81 -13.53
CA SER A 165 -5.44 8.44 -12.20
C SER A 165 -4.05 8.69 -11.60
N VAL A 166 -3.15 7.71 -11.73
CA VAL A 166 -1.76 7.81 -11.25
C VAL A 166 -0.99 8.88 -12.02
N GLU A 167 -1.13 8.95 -13.35
CA GLU A 167 -0.51 10.00 -14.18
C GLU A 167 -0.99 11.39 -13.80
N LYS A 168 -2.30 11.57 -13.60
CA LYS A 168 -2.87 12.82 -13.09
C LYS A 168 -2.30 13.20 -11.73
N GLN A 169 -2.15 12.23 -10.83
CA GLN A 169 -1.59 12.45 -9.50
C GLN A 169 -0.11 12.84 -9.56
N ILE A 170 0.68 12.20 -10.43
CA ILE A 170 2.09 12.55 -10.66
C ILE A 170 2.18 13.98 -11.16
N ALA A 171 1.45 14.33 -12.22
CA ALA A 171 1.45 15.68 -12.78
C ALA A 171 1.01 16.75 -11.77
N TYR A 172 0.05 16.43 -10.90
CA TYR A 172 -0.37 17.31 -9.81
C TYR A 172 0.76 17.57 -8.81
N VAL A 173 1.46 16.52 -8.37
CA VAL A 173 2.58 16.64 -7.42
C VAL A 173 3.76 17.36 -8.05
N GLU A 174 4.12 17.06 -9.30
CA GLU A 174 5.19 17.73 -10.04
C GLU A 174 4.93 19.22 -10.24
N LYS A 175 3.66 19.63 -10.39
CA LYS A 175 3.29 21.05 -10.47
C LYS A 175 3.36 21.76 -9.10
N PHE A 176 3.17 21.02 -8.02
CA PHE A 176 3.19 21.56 -6.66
C PHE A 176 4.60 21.79 -6.14
N ILE A 177 5.54 20.91 -6.49
CA ILE A 177 6.97 20.98 -6.16
C ILE A 177 7.65 22.08 -6.97
#